data_AF-A0A1H2SGS0-F1
#
_entry.id   AF-A0A1H2SGS0-F1
#
_cell.length_a   1.000
_cell.length_b   1.000
_cell.length_c   1.000
_cell.angle_alpha   90.00
_cell.angle_beta   90.00
_cell.angle_gamma   90.00
#
_symmetry.space_group_name_H-M   'P 1'
#
loop_
_entity.id
_entity.type
_entity.pdbx_description
1 polymer ?
#
loop_
_entity_poly.entity_id
_entity_poly.type
_entity_poly.pdbx_seq_one_letter_code
_entity_poly.pdbx_strand_id
1 'polypeptide(L)'
;MSNVNASHSEEAHGQQVSEEEVREYYSAFGIEYPEDENPDGSEGKEDEDDLNEDPNSDQDPAIDPDNDPEVKGLQVKYNGQDTLVPDEQVKDFVEKGMNYDKIKGRNQQYEEALNRLARQQGYKDHADLIANLDQIEQAAVKRQKDQFDLLQQSLREEAQNAGIDPEVLDQYLEQHPLLQQARTLVDQSEKDHSTRQAEAEQQKLVEGWEALFRKYPDLANEVSDDGTAAPWLTQDMHNRIQRGYDPIDAYELVHREALAAQTKKQAEQTFIRQQRLNKRSQVEINPAGNLDPQAPEELRSAFAMFGLDPKAAQKYAKNFE
;
A
#
# COMPACT_ATOMS: atom_id res chain seq x y z
N MET A 1 -41.83 21.92 -20.83
CA MET A 1 -41.05 22.38 -19.68
C MET A 1 -41.83 22.03 -18.43
N SER A 2 -41.26 21.14 -17.61
CA SER A 2 -41.46 20.99 -16.15
C SER A 2 -40.97 19.58 -15.77
N ASN A 3 -39.78 19.57 -15.16
CA ASN A 3 -39.16 18.40 -14.54
C ASN A 3 -39.99 17.94 -13.33
N VAL A 4 -40.18 16.64 -13.19
CA VAL A 4 -40.46 16.01 -11.89
C VAL A 4 -39.49 14.83 -11.75
N ASN A 5 -38.47 15.05 -10.91
CA ASN A 5 -37.59 14.01 -10.37
C ASN A 5 -38.46 13.04 -9.54
N ALA A 6 -38.56 11.79 -9.98
CA ALA A 6 -38.97 10.70 -9.11
C ALA A 6 -37.71 10.07 -8.53
N SER A 7 -37.44 10.40 -7.26
CA SER A 7 -36.45 9.74 -6.42
C SER A 7 -37.02 8.37 -6.03
N HIS A 8 -36.47 7.30 -6.57
CA HIS A 8 -36.65 5.95 -6.01
C HIS A 8 -35.36 5.56 -5.31
N SER A 9 -35.36 5.78 -3.99
CA SER A 9 -34.46 5.10 -3.07
C SER A 9 -34.96 3.66 -2.96
N GLU A 10 -34.15 2.69 -3.40
CA GLU A 10 -34.40 1.27 -3.18
C GLU A 10 -33.83 0.92 -1.80
N GLU A 11 -34.73 0.74 -0.83
CA GLU A 11 -34.43 0.29 0.52
C GLU A 11 -33.85 -1.14 0.46
N ALA A 12 -32.57 -1.28 0.81
CA ALA A 12 -31.95 -2.57 1.04
C ALA A 12 -32.61 -3.25 2.25
N HIS A 13 -33.52 -4.19 1.97
CA HIS A 13 -33.98 -5.15 2.96
C HIS A 13 -32.80 -6.05 3.34
N GLY A 14 -32.30 -5.88 4.57
CA GLY A 14 -31.34 -6.80 5.18
C GLY A 14 -31.99 -8.16 5.36
N GLN A 15 -31.65 -9.10 4.49
CA GLN A 15 -32.12 -10.48 4.58
C GLN A 15 -31.32 -11.16 5.70
N GLN A 16 -31.96 -11.35 6.86
CA GLN A 16 -31.43 -12.16 7.95
C GLN A 16 -31.35 -13.60 7.48
N VAL A 17 -30.15 -14.05 7.10
CA VAL A 17 -29.85 -15.46 6.82
C VAL A 17 -29.97 -16.22 8.14
N SER A 18 -30.80 -17.27 8.18
CA SER A 18 -30.97 -18.08 9.39
C SER A 18 -29.71 -18.93 9.63
N GLU A 19 -29.34 -19.16 10.89
CA GLU A 19 -28.18 -20.00 11.25
C GLU A 19 -28.28 -21.42 10.67
N GLU A 20 -29.50 -21.90 10.40
CA GLU A 20 -29.76 -23.17 9.73
C GLU A 20 -29.27 -23.18 8.28
N GLU A 21 -29.46 -22.10 7.52
CA GLU A 21 -28.92 -21.98 6.16
C GLU A 21 -27.39 -21.95 6.21
N VAL A 22 -26.80 -21.21 7.16
CA VAL A 22 -25.35 -21.17 7.35
C VAL A 22 -24.81 -22.57 7.66
N ARG A 23 -25.47 -23.33 8.52
CA ARG A 23 -25.09 -24.71 8.84
C ARG A 23 -25.18 -25.65 7.62
N GLU A 24 -26.18 -25.47 6.77
CA GLU A 24 -26.35 -26.24 5.54
C GLU A 24 -25.22 -25.95 4.52
N TYR A 25 -24.81 -24.69 4.38
CA TYR A 25 -23.63 -24.32 3.58
C TYR A 25 -22.36 -25.02 4.07
N TYR A 26 -22.10 -25.03 5.39
CA TYR A 26 -20.92 -25.70 5.94
C TYR A 26 -20.94 -27.21 5.67
N SER A 27 -22.12 -27.83 5.78
CA SER A 27 -22.29 -29.26 5.47
C SER A 27 -22.05 -29.59 3.98
N ALA A 28 -22.46 -28.71 3.06
CA ALA A 28 -22.27 -28.89 1.63
C ALA A 28 -20.79 -28.87 1.22
N PHE A 29 -19.97 -28.14 1.98
CA PHE A 29 -18.51 -28.10 1.81
C PHE A 29 -17.76 -29.12 2.68
N GLY A 30 -18.47 -29.97 3.45
CA GLY A 30 -17.86 -30.96 4.32
C GLY A 30 -17.06 -30.37 5.48
N ILE A 31 -17.41 -29.15 5.90
CA ILE A 31 -16.75 -28.40 6.98
C ILE A 31 -17.66 -28.47 8.22
N GLU A 32 -17.08 -28.75 9.38
CA GLU A 32 -17.80 -28.82 10.66
C GLU A 32 -18.15 -27.40 11.13
N TYR A 33 -19.44 -27.17 11.44
CA TYR A 33 -19.93 -25.89 11.92
C TYR A 33 -19.48 -25.66 13.37
N PRO A 34 -18.85 -24.52 13.72
CA PRO A 34 -18.46 -24.24 15.10
C PRO A 34 -19.72 -24.04 15.96
N GLU A 35 -19.98 -24.95 16.89
CA GLU A 35 -21.06 -24.78 17.88
C GLU A 35 -20.55 -23.88 19.02
N ASP A 36 -21.17 -22.71 19.19
CA ASP A 36 -20.91 -21.84 20.33
C ASP A 36 -21.41 -22.49 21.63
N GLU A 37 -20.52 -22.67 22.60
CA GLU A 37 -20.85 -23.13 23.94
C GLU A 37 -21.61 -22.03 24.72
N ASN A 38 -22.92 -22.25 24.86
CA ASN A 38 -23.86 -21.80 25.90
C ASN A 38 -24.22 -20.30 26.02
N PRO A 39 -25.50 -19.97 25.75
CA PRO A 39 -26.20 -18.79 26.27
C PRO A 39 -27.10 -19.19 27.45
N ASP A 40 -26.71 -18.87 28.69
CA ASP A 40 -27.58 -18.49 29.83
C ASP A 40 -26.77 -18.50 31.15
N GLY A 41 -26.77 -17.38 31.88
CA GLY A 41 -26.05 -17.25 33.13
C GLY A 41 -25.93 -15.83 33.69
N SER A 42 -27.03 -15.31 34.22
CA SER A 42 -27.10 -14.34 35.33
C SER A 42 -27.11 -12.83 35.02
N GLU A 43 -28.34 -12.33 34.96
CA GLU A 43 -28.88 -11.03 35.41
C GLU A 43 -28.00 -10.12 36.31
N GLY A 44 -28.08 -8.82 36.02
CA GLY A 44 -28.49 -7.80 37.00
C GLY A 44 -27.40 -6.89 37.58
N LYS A 45 -27.31 -5.65 37.08
CA LYS A 45 -27.70 -4.43 37.83
C LYS A 45 -27.37 -3.13 37.07
N GLU A 46 -28.43 -2.35 36.87
CA GLU A 46 -28.42 -0.90 36.74
C GLU A 46 -27.78 -0.27 37.98
N ASP A 47 -27.18 0.93 37.85
CA ASP A 47 -27.07 2.01 38.86
C ASP A 47 -26.16 3.09 38.21
N GLU A 48 -26.74 4.10 37.56
CA GLU A 48 -27.08 5.42 38.11
C GLU A 48 -25.87 6.34 38.35
N ASP A 49 -25.84 7.41 37.55
CA ASP A 49 -25.05 8.63 37.74
C ASP A 49 -25.31 9.24 39.12
N ASP A 50 -24.25 9.58 39.87
CA ASP A 50 -24.36 10.58 40.93
C ASP A 50 -23.15 11.53 40.91
N LEU A 51 -23.48 12.80 40.61
CA LEU A 51 -22.63 13.98 40.67
C LEU A 51 -22.54 14.44 42.12
N ASN A 52 -21.34 14.57 42.68
CA ASN A 52 -21.12 15.43 43.84
C ASN A 52 -19.79 16.20 43.74
N GLU A 53 -19.93 17.53 43.78
CA GLU A 53 -18.91 18.60 43.89
C GLU A 53 -18.27 18.61 45.30
N ASP A 54 -16.91 18.59 45.39
CA ASP A 54 -16.01 19.68 45.85
C ASP A 54 -15.58 19.57 47.35
N PRO A 55 -14.50 20.19 47.92
CA PRO A 55 -13.27 20.83 47.38
C PRO A 55 -11.93 20.37 48.02
N ASN A 56 -10.82 20.78 47.38
CA ASN A 56 -9.48 21.09 47.96
C ASN A 56 -8.68 20.00 48.69
N SER A 57 -7.57 19.58 48.07
CA SER A 57 -6.23 19.76 48.67
C SER A 57 -5.13 19.66 47.60
N ASP A 58 -4.46 20.79 47.35
CA ASP A 58 -3.17 20.86 46.67
C ASP A 58 -2.15 19.95 47.34
N GLN A 59 -1.55 19.03 46.58
CA GLN A 59 -0.18 18.57 46.78
C GLN A 59 0.27 17.73 45.57
N ASP A 60 1.14 18.32 44.75
CA ASP A 60 1.97 17.63 43.76
C ASP A 60 2.65 16.39 44.39
N PRO A 61 2.52 15.18 43.83
CA PRO A 61 3.43 14.11 44.19
C PRO A 61 4.76 14.39 43.49
N ALA A 62 5.78 14.71 44.29
CA ALA A 62 7.17 14.75 43.87
C ALA A 62 7.54 13.42 43.17
N ILE A 63 8.09 13.52 41.96
CA ILE A 63 8.67 12.41 41.22
C ILE A 63 9.95 12.00 41.94
N ASP A 64 9.91 10.86 42.63
CA ASP A 64 11.08 10.12 43.11
C ASP A 64 11.60 9.26 41.95
N PRO A 65 12.85 9.43 41.47
CA PRO A 65 13.30 8.85 40.20
C PRO A 65 13.77 7.38 40.26
N ASP A 66 13.54 6.65 41.36
CA ASP A 66 14.15 5.33 41.60
C ASP A 66 13.14 4.19 41.86
N ASN A 67 11.93 4.24 41.29
CA ASN A 67 10.98 3.12 41.38
C ASN A 67 10.20 2.89 40.08
N ASP A 68 10.94 2.59 39.01
CA ASP A 68 10.35 1.93 37.84
C ASP A 68 9.96 0.50 38.27
N PRO A 69 8.68 0.08 38.16
CA PRO A 69 8.33 -1.32 38.34
C PRO A 69 9.04 -2.11 37.26
N GLU A 70 9.95 -3.02 37.66
CA GLU A 70 10.56 -3.98 36.76
C GLU A 70 9.46 -4.74 36.01
N VAL A 71 9.19 -4.34 34.76
CA VAL A 71 8.26 -5.06 33.89
C VAL A 71 8.90 -6.42 33.62
N LYS A 72 8.47 -7.42 34.39
CA LYS A 72 8.85 -8.81 34.17
C LYS A 72 8.36 -9.19 32.78
N GLY A 73 9.29 -9.62 31.94
CA GLY A 73 9.04 -9.91 30.54
C GLY A 73 10.16 -10.74 29.94
N LEU A 74 9.81 -11.52 28.92
CA LEU A 74 10.74 -12.36 28.19
C LEU A 74 11.39 -11.54 27.07
N GLN A 75 12.73 -11.45 27.06
CA GLN A 75 13.45 -10.85 25.93
C GLN A 75 13.46 -11.82 24.75
N VAL A 76 12.76 -11.47 23.67
CA VAL A 76 12.69 -12.26 22.44
C VAL A 76 13.23 -11.43 21.28
N LYS A 77 14.03 -12.08 20.42
CA LYS A 77 14.53 -11.48 19.19
C LYS A 77 13.48 -11.55 18.10
N TYR A 78 12.83 -10.42 17.82
CA TYR A 78 11.94 -10.28 16.68
C TYR A 78 12.65 -9.44 15.60
N ASN A 79 12.80 -9.98 14.40
CA ASN A 79 13.47 -9.31 13.27
C ASN A 79 14.86 -8.73 13.59
N GLY A 80 15.61 -9.38 14.47
CA GLY A 80 16.98 -8.98 14.86
C GLY A 80 17.07 -7.88 15.92
N GLN A 81 15.95 -7.41 16.46
CA GLN A 81 15.91 -6.47 17.59
C GLN A 81 15.43 -7.18 18.86
N ASP A 82 16.10 -6.90 19.99
CA ASP A 82 15.72 -7.42 21.30
C ASP A 82 14.47 -6.68 21.78
N THR A 83 13.33 -7.38 21.80
CA THR A 83 12.04 -6.82 22.25
C THR A 83 11.67 -7.46 23.57
N LEU A 84 11.37 -6.64 24.58
CA LEU A 84 10.85 -7.09 25.86
C LEU A 84 9.36 -7.38 25.71
N VAL A 85 8.97 -8.65 25.76
CA VAL A 85 7.55 -9.04 25.77
C VAL A 85 7.09 -9.06 27.23
N PRO A 86 6.17 -8.18 27.67
CA PRO A 86 5.65 -8.18 29.04
C PRO A 86 4.99 -9.52 29.37
N ASP A 87 5.11 -9.99 30.61
CA ASP A 87 4.62 -11.31 31.06
C ASP A 87 3.14 -11.58 30.74
N GLU A 88 2.30 -10.53 30.67
CA GLU A 88 0.89 -10.63 30.28
C GLU A 88 0.69 -11.04 28.82
N GLN A 89 1.57 -10.60 27.92
CA GLN A 89 1.50 -10.88 26.48
C GLN A 89 2.26 -12.15 26.09
N VAL A 90 3.12 -12.67 26.96
CA VAL A 90 3.89 -13.90 26.70
C VAL A 90 2.97 -15.09 26.43
N LYS A 91 1.84 -15.21 27.15
CA LYS A 91 0.87 -16.28 26.93
C LYS A 91 0.26 -16.21 25.52
N ASP A 92 -0.19 -15.03 25.10
CA ASP A 92 -0.79 -14.82 23.77
C ASP A 92 0.21 -15.11 22.63
N PHE A 93 1.48 -14.70 22.78
CA PHE A 93 2.53 -14.99 21.79
C PHE A 93 2.92 -16.46 21.76
N VAL A 94 2.91 -17.15 22.90
CA VAL A 94 3.14 -18.60 22.97
C VAL A 94 2.00 -19.37 22.32
N GLU A 95 0.74 -18.98 22.56
CA GLU A 95 -0.42 -19.57 21.90
C GLU A 95 -0.40 -19.33 20.39
N LYS A 96 -0.07 -18.11 19.94
CA LYS A 96 0.14 -17.80 18.52
C LYS A 96 1.30 -18.61 17.92
N GLY A 97 2.40 -18.82 18.66
CA GLY A 97 3.52 -19.66 18.23
C GLY A 97 3.15 -21.14 18.07
N MET A 98 2.40 -21.69 19.04
CA MET A 98 1.92 -23.08 18.99
C MET A 98 0.90 -23.28 17.86
N ASN A 99 0.10 -22.26 17.56
CA ASN A 99 -0.80 -22.26 16.40
C ASN A 99 -0.05 -22.05 15.09
N TYR A 100 1.02 -21.25 15.08
CA TYR A 100 1.85 -21.01 13.91
C TYR A 100 2.51 -22.30 13.41
N ASP A 101 2.98 -23.19 14.29
CA ASP A 101 3.54 -24.49 13.88
C ASP A 101 2.48 -25.40 13.22
N LYS A 102 1.25 -25.40 13.74
CA LYS A 102 0.13 -26.14 13.12
C LYS A 102 -0.21 -25.56 11.74
N ILE A 103 -0.31 -24.23 11.63
CA ILE A 103 -0.62 -23.54 10.38
C ILE A 103 0.50 -23.75 9.36
N LYS A 104 1.76 -23.63 9.78
CA LYS A 104 2.92 -23.89 8.92
C LYS A 104 2.93 -25.32 8.40
N GLY A 105 2.61 -26.31 9.24
CA GLY A 105 2.47 -27.71 8.81
C GLY A 105 1.34 -27.90 7.78
N ARG A 106 0.17 -27.27 7.99
CA ARG A 106 -0.92 -27.29 7.01
C ARG A 106 -0.54 -26.59 5.71
N ASN A 107 0.11 -25.43 5.78
CA ASN A 107 0.57 -24.68 4.61
C ASN A 107 1.57 -25.50 3.78
N GLN A 108 2.51 -26.20 4.42
CA GLN A 108 3.42 -27.11 3.72
C GLN A 108 2.67 -28.24 3.01
N GLN A 109 1.63 -28.80 3.62
CA GLN A 109 0.78 -29.82 2.97
C GLN A 109 0.03 -29.26 1.77
N TYR A 110 -0.52 -28.05 1.88
CA TYR A 110 -1.17 -27.37 0.75
C TYR A 110 -0.17 -27.06 -0.36
N GLU A 111 1.02 -26.56 -0.04
CA GLU A 111 2.09 -26.33 -1.01
C GLU A 111 2.49 -27.61 -1.74
N GLU A 112 2.65 -28.73 -1.02
CA GLU A 112 2.95 -30.03 -1.63
C GLU A 112 1.81 -30.54 -2.53
N ALA A 113 0.56 -30.38 -2.10
CA ALA A 113 -0.61 -30.76 -2.88
C ALA A 113 -0.74 -29.92 -4.15
N LEU A 114 -0.54 -28.60 -4.06
CA LEU A 114 -0.54 -27.68 -5.20
C LEU A 114 0.62 -27.96 -6.15
N ASN A 115 1.82 -28.25 -5.62
CA ASN A 115 2.96 -28.66 -6.44
C ASN A 115 2.71 -30.00 -7.16
N ARG A 116 1.99 -30.94 -6.53
CA ARG A 116 1.59 -32.19 -7.18
C ARG A 116 0.60 -31.93 -8.32
N LEU A 117 -0.38 -31.06 -8.10
CA LEU A 117 -1.36 -30.67 -9.12
C LEU A 117 -0.67 -29.95 -10.30
N ALA A 118 0.26 -29.04 -10.00
CA ALA A 118 1.07 -28.36 -11.00
C ALA A 118 1.84 -29.35 -11.87
N ARG A 119 2.51 -30.33 -11.25
CA ARG A 119 3.24 -31.39 -11.99
C ARG A 119 2.32 -32.28 -12.81
N GLN A 120 1.11 -32.57 -12.34
CA GLN A 120 0.11 -33.32 -13.10
C GLN A 120 -0.31 -32.57 -14.37
N GLN A 121 -0.36 -31.24 -14.30
CA GLN A 121 -0.64 -30.38 -15.45
C GLN A 121 0.60 -30.08 -16.31
N GLY A 122 1.79 -30.55 -15.93
CA GLY A 122 3.04 -30.39 -16.67
C GLY A 122 3.90 -29.19 -16.25
N TYR A 123 3.54 -28.48 -15.18
CA TYR A 123 4.28 -27.33 -14.64
C TYR A 123 5.31 -27.76 -13.58
N LYS A 124 6.32 -26.93 -13.36
CA LYS A 124 7.43 -27.24 -12.45
C LYS A 124 7.01 -27.20 -10.97
N ASP A 125 6.28 -26.16 -10.59
CA ASP A 125 5.78 -25.87 -9.25
C ASP A 125 4.45 -25.08 -9.33
N HIS A 126 3.79 -24.92 -8.19
CA HIS A 126 2.52 -24.17 -8.12
C HIS A 126 2.68 -22.70 -8.51
N ALA A 127 3.86 -22.09 -8.30
CA ALA A 127 4.13 -20.71 -8.68
C ALA A 127 4.15 -20.54 -10.20
N ASP A 128 4.79 -21.47 -10.91
CA ASP A 128 4.79 -21.55 -12.38
C ASP A 128 3.39 -21.83 -12.93
N LEU A 129 2.59 -22.67 -12.25
CA LEU A 129 1.17 -22.85 -12.61
C LEU A 129 0.39 -21.54 -12.46
N ILE A 130 0.52 -20.83 -11.34
CA ILE A 130 -0.18 -19.56 -11.09
C ILE A 130 0.23 -18.50 -12.11
N ALA A 131 1.52 -18.39 -12.43
CA ALA A 131 2.02 -17.45 -13.42
C ALA A 131 1.45 -17.70 -14.84
N ASN A 132 1.03 -18.94 -15.13
CA ASN A 132 0.47 -19.33 -16.41
C ASN A 132 -1.04 -19.63 -16.36
N LEU A 133 -1.73 -19.40 -15.24
CA LEU A 133 -3.16 -19.71 -15.09
C LEU A 133 -4.00 -19.06 -16.18
N ASP A 134 -3.75 -17.79 -16.49
CA ASP A 134 -4.46 -17.07 -17.56
C ASP A 134 -4.32 -17.76 -18.92
N GLN A 135 -3.13 -18.29 -19.23
CA GLN A 135 -2.90 -19.01 -20.48
C GLN A 135 -3.59 -20.37 -20.49
N ILE A 136 -3.62 -21.05 -19.33
CA ILE A 136 -4.30 -22.33 -19.16
C ILE A 136 -5.81 -22.14 -19.34
N GLU A 137 -6.40 -21.13 -18.68
CA GLU A 137 -7.83 -20.81 -18.77
C GLU A 137 -8.21 -20.48 -20.22
N GLN A 138 -7.45 -19.61 -20.89
CA GLN A 138 -7.67 -19.31 -22.31
C GLN A 138 -7.54 -20.54 -23.21
N ALA A 139 -6.53 -21.38 -22.98
CA ALA A 139 -6.35 -22.61 -23.74
C ALA A 139 -7.48 -23.62 -23.49
N ALA A 140 -8.01 -23.69 -22.26
CA ALA A 140 -9.12 -24.56 -21.91
C ALA A 140 -10.42 -24.12 -22.60
N VAL A 141 -10.76 -22.82 -22.53
CA VAL A 141 -11.91 -22.24 -23.24
C VAL A 141 -11.79 -22.49 -24.74
N LYS A 142 -10.61 -22.21 -25.32
CA LYS A 142 -10.36 -22.45 -26.74
C LYS A 142 -10.50 -23.93 -27.12
N ARG A 143 -9.94 -24.86 -26.33
CA ARG A 143 -10.09 -26.30 -26.57
C ARG A 143 -11.55 -26.75 -26.53
N GLN A 144 -12.34 -26.24 -25.60
CA GLN A 144 -13.77 -26.57 -25.54
C GLN A 144 -14.51 -26.10 -26.79
N LYS A 145 -14.21 -24.88 -27.25
CA LYS A 145 -14.76 -24.31 -28.48
C LYS A 145 -14.35 -25.11 -29.71
N ASP A 146 -13.06 -25.40 -29.85
CA ASP A 146 -12.53 -26.19 -30.96
C ASP A 146 -13.14 -27.61 -31.00
N GLN A 147 -13.33 -28.25 -29.84
CA GLN A 147 -14.00 -29.56 -29.75
C GLN A 147 -15.46 -29.50 -30.17
N PHE A 148 -16.18 -28.44 -29.76
CA PHE A 148 -17.57 -28.24 -30.14
C PHE A 148 -17.70 -28.01 -31.64
N ASP A 149 -16.87 -27.14 -32.22
CA ASP A 149 -16.88 -26.84 -33.65
C ASP A 149 -16.56 -28.08 -34.48
N LEU A 150 -15.58 -28.89 -34.04
CA LEU A 150 -15.21 -30.14 -34.69
C LEU A 150 -16.34 -31.18 -34.59
N LEU A 151 -17.01 -31.28 -33.44
CA LEU A 151 -18.18 -32.15 -33.28
C LEU A 151 -19.32 -31.72 -34.21
N GLN A 152 -19.63 -30.43 -34.27
CA GLN A 152 -20.67 -29.89 -35.16
C GLN A 152 -20.34 -30.16 -36.64
N GLN A 153 -19.09 -29.99 -37.05
CA GLN A 153 -18.64 -30.33 -38.41
C GLN A 153 -18.80 -31.83 -38.69
N SER A 154 -18.39 -32.69 -37.77
CA SER A 154 -18.51 -34.15 -37.92
C SER A 154 -19.97 -34.60 -38.05
N LEU A 155 -20.87 -34.04 -37.25
CA LEU A 155 -22.31 -34.29 -37.33
C LEU A 155 -22.91 -33.80 -38.65
N ARG A 156 -22.46 -32.64 -39.15
CA ARG A 156 -22.89 -32.12 -40.44
C ARG A 156 -22.45 -33.04 -41.59
N GLU A 157 -21.21 -33.52 -41.56
CA GLU A 157 -20.69 -34.48 -42.55
C GLU A 157 -21.46 -35.81 -42.49
N GLU A 158 -21.72 -36.34 -41.29
CA GLU A 158 -22.49 -37.57 -41.11
C GLU A 158 -23.93 -37.43 -41.60
N ALA A 159 -24.59 -36.30 -41.32
CA ALA A 159 -25.93 -36.00 -41.83
C ALA A 159 -25.97 -35.89 -43.35
N GLN A 160 -25.00 -35.20 -43.96
CA GLN A 160 -24.87 -35.15 -45.42
C GLN A 160 -24.70 -36.55 -46.03
N ASN A 161 -23.86 -37.40 -45.41
CA ASN A 161 -23.65 -38.78 -45.85
C ASN A 161 -24.91 -39.65 -45.65
N ALA A 162 -25.72 -39.37 -44.64
CA ALA A 162 -26.99 -40.03 -44.38
C ALA A 162 -28.15 -39.50 -45.25
N GLY A 163 -27.91 -38.47 -46.07
CA GLY A 163 -28.93 -37.82 -46.89
C GLY A 163 -29.89 -36.93 -46.10
N ILE A 164 -29.53 -36.57 -44.88
CA ILE A 164 -30.24 -35.58 -44.05
C ILE A 164 -29.78 -34.19 -44.50
N ASP A 165 -30.73 -33.26 -44.62
CA ASP A 165 -30.42 -31.87 -44.96
C ASP A 165 -29.59 -31.22 -43.83
N PRO A 166 -28.36 -30.75 -44.11
CA PRO A 166 -27.50 -30.13 -43.10
C PRO A 166 -28.13 -28.90 -42.46
N GLU A 167 -28.96 -28.13 -43.17
CA GLU A 167 -29.59 -26.93 -42.59
C GLU A 167 -30.61 -27.28 -41.50
N VAL A 168 -31.31 -28.41 -41.65
CA VAL A 168 -32.29 -28.88 -40.65
C VAL A 168 -31.56 -29.40 -39.40
N LEU A 169 -30.42 -30.07 -39.59
CA LEU A 169 -29.58 -30.48 -38.47
C LEU A 169 -29.01 -29.27 -37.72
N ASP A 170 -28.51 -28.26 -38.42
CA ASP A 170 -27.98 -27.05 -37.79
C ASP A 170 -29.06 -26.35 -36.94
N GLN A 171 -30.29 -26.21 -37.47
CA GLN A 171 -31.41 -25.65 -36.70
C GLN A 171 -31.75 -26.49 -35.46
N TYR A 172 -31.68 -27.81 -35.55
CA TYR A 172 -31.91 -28.69 -34.40
C TYR A 172 -30.80 -28.57 -33.35
N LEU A 173 -29.53 -28.52 -33.78
CA LEU A 173 -28.40 -28.35 -32.89
C LEU A 173 -28.42 -26.98 -32.19
N GLU A 174 -28.77 -25.92 -32.91
CA GLU A 174 -28.93 -24.58 -32.35
C GLU A 174 -30.09 -24.49 -31.32
N GLN A 175 -31.15 -25.26 -31.53
CA GLN A 175 -32.30 -25.32 -30.63
C GLN A 175 -32.14 -26.33 -29.49
N HIS A 176 -31.07 -27.12 -29.50
CA HIS A 176 -30.87 -28.17 -28.51
C HIS A 176 -30.56 -27.55 -27.13
N PRO A 177 -31.35 -27.82 -26.08
CA PRO A 177 -31.23 -27.12 -24.80
C PRO A 177 -29.86 -27.33 -24.13
N LEU A 178 -29.27 -28.53 -24.24
CA LEU A 178 -27.92 -28.77 -23.70
C LEU A 178 -26.83 -27.98 -24.44
N LEU A 179 -26.97 -27.78 -25.76
CA LEU A 179 -25.96 -27.06 -26.55
C LEU A 179 -26.10 -25.55 -26.31
N GLN A 180 -27.33 -25.05 -26.13
CA GLN A 180 -27.55 -23.68 -25.69
C GLN A 180 -26.93 -23.42 -24.31
N GLN A 181 -27.15 -24.32 -23.34
CA GLN A 181 -26.52 -24.20 -22.02
C GLN A 181 -24.99 -24.21 -22.11
N ALA A 182 -24.41 -25.15 -22.85
CA ALA A 182 -22.96 -25.21 -23.04
C ALA A 182 -22.41 -23.92 -23.68
N ARG A 183 -23.08 -23.38 -24.70
CA ARG A 183 -22.71 -22.12 -25.34
C ARG A 183 -22.80 -20.95 -24.37
N THR A 184 -23.85 -20.87 -23.55
CA THR A 184 -23.96 -19.82 -22.54
C THR A 184 -22.84 -19.87 -21.50
N LEU A 185 -22.39 -21.06 -21.10
CA LEU A 185 -21.28 -21.21 -20.15
C LEU A 185 -19.95 -20.77 -20.77
N VAL A 186 -19.69 -21.15 -22.03
CA VAL A 186 -18.51 -20.68 -22.77
C VAL A 186 -18.55 -19.15 -22.90
N ASP A 187 -19.67 -18.58 -23.34
CA ASP A 187 -19.83 -17.12 -23.49
C ASP A 187 -19.70 -16.38 -22.14
N GLN A 188 -20.17 -16.96 -21.04
CA GLN A 188 -19.97 -16.43 -19.69
C GLN A 188 -18.49 -16.45 -19.32
N SER A 189 -17.81 -17.58 -19.51
CA SER A 189 -16.36 -17.66 -19.22
C SER A 189 -15.52 -16.67 -20.05
N GLU A 190 -15.85 -16.48 -21.33
CA GLU A 190 -15.17 -15.51 -22.19
C GLU A 190 -15.41 -14.07 -21.67
N LYS A 191 -16.64 -13.75 -21.24
CA LYS A 191 -16.98 -12.44 -20.66
C LYS A 191 -16.29 -12.21 -19.33
N ASP A 192 -16.32 -13.17 -18.42
CA ASP A 192 -15.65 -13.08 -17.12
C ASP A 192 -14.16 -12.85 -17.29
N HIS A 193 -13.54 -13.59 -18.22
CA HIS A 193 -12.14 -13.41 -18.56
C HIS A 193 -11.85 -12.02 -19.12
N SER A 194 -12.66 -11.54 -20.06
CA SER A 194 -12.52 -10.17 -20.62
C SER A 194 -12.70 -9.09 -19.55
N THR A 195 -13.58 -9.32 -18.58
CA THR A 195 -13.86 -8.39 -17.48
C THR A 195 -12.67 -8.35 -16.53
N ARG A 196 -12.14 -9.51 -16.12
CA ARG A 196 -10.92 -9.58 -15.29
C ARG A 196 -9.71 -8.93 -15.97
N GLN A 197 -9.55 -9.11 -17.29
CA GLN A 197 -8.47 -8.45 -18.03
C GLN A 197 -8.64 -6.93 -18.02
N ALA A 198 -9.85 -6.42 -18.27
CA ALA A 198 -10.13 -4.99 -18.21
C ALA A 198 -9.92 -4.43 -16.80
N GLU A 199 -10.32 -5.15 -15.76
CA GLU A 199 -10.08 -4.78 -14.36
C GLU A 199 -8.59 -4.76 -14.03
N ALA A 200 -7.82 -5.76 -14.46
CA ALA A 200 -6.38 -5.81 -14.26
C ALA A 200 -5.64 -4.67 -14.98
N GLU A 201 -6.08 -4.31 -16.20
CA GLU A 201 -5.55 -3.15 -16.93
C GLU A 201 -5.88 -1.84 -16.21
N GLN A 202 -7.11 -1.69 -15.71
CA GLN A 202 -7.49 -0.52 -14.90
C GLN A 202 -6.69 -0.43 -13.60
N GLN A 203 -6.49 -1.55 -12.89
CA GLN A 203 -5.68 -1.61 -11.68
C GLN A 203 -4.23 -1.20 -11.97
N LYS A 204 -3.61 -1.71 -13.04
CA LYS A 204 -2.26 -1.28 -13.45
C LYS A 204 -2.18 0.20 -13.75
N LEU A 205 -3.19 0.76 -14.41
CA LEU A 205 -3.25 2.21 -14.66
C LEU A 205 -3.34 2.99 -13.34
N VAL A 206 -4.18 2.57 -12.40
CA VAL A 206 -4.32 3.19 -11.07
C VAL A 206 -3.00 3.10 -10.30
N GLU A 207 -2.36 1.93 -10.25
CA GLU A 207 -1.05 1.74 -9.63
C GLU A 207 0.01 2.64 -10.28
N GLY A 208 -0.02 2.78 -11.60
CA GLY A 208 0.86 3.67 -12.35
C GLY A 208 0.65 5.15 -12.00
N TRP A 209 -0.60 5.58 -11.80
CA TRP A 209 -0.93 6.92 -11.30
C TRP A 209 -0.47 7.12 -9.85
N GLU A 210 -0.70 6.14 -8.98
CA GLU A 210 -0.21 6.17 -7.60
C GLU A 210 1.32 6.28 -7.55
N ALA A 211 2.03 5.52 -8.37
CA ALA A 211 3.48 5.58 -8.47
C ALA A 211 3.98 6.96 -8.92
N LEU A 212 3.29 7.59 -9.88
CA LEU A 212 3.57 8.96 -10.30
C LEU A 212 3.43 9.95 -9.13
N PHE A 213 2.31 9.92 -8.41
CA PHE A 213 2.06 10.83 -7.29
C PHE A 213 2.98 10.57 -6.09
N ARG A 214 3.38 9.32 -5.84
CA ARG A 214 4.39 8.99 -4.83
C ARG A 214 5.76 9.58 -5.18
N LYS A 215 6.15 9.58 -6.45
CA LYS A 215 7.44 10.12 -6.90
C LYS A 215 7.44 11.64 -7.00
N TYR A 216 6.33 12.22 -7.42
CA TYR A 216 6.15 13.66 -7.61
C TYR A 216 4.91 14.14 -6.85
N PRO A 217 4.98 14.28 -5.52
CA PRO A 217 3.83 14.67 -4.70
C PRO A 217 3.29 16.06 -5.04
N ASP A 218 4.16 16.94 -5.56
CA ASP A 218 3.77 18.29 -5.98
C ASP A 218 2.74 18.29 -7.12
N LEU A 219 2.71 17.25 -7.95
CA LEU A 219 1.78 17.13 -9.08
C LEU A 219 0.32 17.03 -8.62
N ALA A 220 0.07 16.45 -7.45
CA ALA A 220 -1.27 16.31 -6.89
C ALA A 220 -1.90 17.68 -6.58
N ASN A 221 -1.09 18.68 -6.27
CA ASN A 221 -1.55 20.04 -5.96
C ASN A 221 -1.89 20.86 -7.21
N GLU A 222 -1.49 20.39 -8.40
CA GLU A 222 -1.68 21.07 -9.68
C GLU A 222 -2.85 20.49 -10.50
N VAL A 223 -3.58 19.51 -9.95
CA VAL A 223 -4.76 18.92 -10.58
C VAL A 223 -5.98 19.80 -10.30
N SER A 224 -6.82 20.04 -11.31
CA SER A 224 -8.12 20.70 -11.14
C SER A 224 -9.02 19.96 -10.16
N ASP A 225 -9.90 20.66 -9.44
CA ASP A 225 -10.89 20.08 -8.52
C ASP A 225 -11.77 18.98 -9.17
N ASP A 226 -11.99 19.08 -10.49
CA ASP A 226 -12.75 18.10 -11.28
C ASP A 226 -11.92 16.88 -11.74
N GLY A 227 -10.63 16.81 -11.39
CA GLY A 227 -9.72 15.69 -11.72
C GLY A 227 -9.38 15.52 -13.21
N THR A 228 -9.91 16.36 -14.09
CA THR A 228 -9.88 16.15 -15.55
C THR A 228 -8.80 16.94 -16.28
N ALA A 229 -8.23 17.98 -15.67
CA ALA A 229 -7.19 18.79 -16.28
C ALA A 229 -6.08 19.12 -15.30
N ALA A 230 -4.86 18.72 -15.64
CA ALA A 230 -3.65 19.18 -14.97
C ALA A 230 -2.70 19.81 -15.99
N PRO A 231 -2.02 20.93 -15.70
CA PRO A 231 -1.08 21.56 -16.62
C PRO A 231 0.05 20.62 -17.08
N TRP A 232 0.45 19.70 -16.19
CA TRP A 232 1.45 18.67 -16.45
C TRP A 232 0.90 17.47 -17.25
N LEU A 233 -0.41 17.28 -17.30
CA LEU A 233 -1.08 16.23 -18.06
C LEU A 233 -1.27 16.68 -19.53
N THR A 234 -0.17 16.69 -20.28
CA THR A 234 -0.17 17.11 -21.68
C THR A 234 -0.85 16.10 -22.61
N GLN A 235 -1.24 16.54 -23.82
CA GLN A 235 -1.81 15.65 -24.84
C GLN A 235 -0.82 14.55 -25.27
N ASP A 236 0.48 14.87 -25.32
CA ASP A 236 1.51 13.88 -25.66
C ASP A 236 1.64 12.79 -24.59
N MET A 237 1.42 13.13 -23.32
CA MET A 237 1.39 12.16 -22.22
C MET A 237 0.15 11.27 -22.34
N HIS A 238 -1.03 11.84 -22.59
CA HIS A 238 -2.26 11.09 -22.86
C HIS A 238 -2.10 10.11 -24.02
N ASN A 239 -1.52 10.55 -25.14
CA ASN A 239 -1.28 9.71 -26.31
C ASN A 239 -0.33 8.54 -26.00
N ARG A 240 0.60 8.70 -25.06
CA ARG A 240 1.51 7.63 -24.61
C ARG A 240 0.79 6.64 -23.69
N ILE A 241 -0.01 7.13 -22.74
CA ILE A 241 -0.81 6.27 -21.87
C ILE A 241 -1.78 5.42 -22.72
N GLN A 242 -2.42 6.00 -23.73
CA GLN A 242 -3.26 5.27 -24.69
C GLN A 242 -2.51 4.20 -25.51
N ARG A 243 -1.19 4.34 -25.67
CA ARG A 243 -0.34 3.32 -26.33
C ARG A 243 0.15 2.24 -25.37
N GLY A 244 -0.27 2.28 -24.10
CA GLY A 244 0.11 1.32 -23.07
C GLY A 244 1.40 1.66 -22.33
N TYR A 245 1.84 2.92 -22.32
CA TYR A 245 2.93 3.34 -21.44
C TYR A 245 2.40 3.63 -20.04
N ASP A 246 3.19 3.27 -19.01
CA ASP A 246 2.88 3.63 -17.63
C ASP A 246 2.81 5.16 -17.46
N PRO A 247 1.88 5.70 -16.65
CA PRO A 247 1.75 7.15 -16.44
C PRO A 247 3.05 7.82 -15.96
N ILE A 248 3.83 7.13 -15.12
CA ILE A 248 5.13 7.61 -14.62
C ILE A 248 6.16 7.76 -15.75
N ASP A 249 6.29 6.75 -16.61
CA ASP A 249 7.22 6.76 -17.74
C ASP A 249 6.79 7.79 -18.78
N ALA A 250 5.49 7.88 -19.04
CA ALA A 250 4.93 8.89 -19.94
C ALA A 250 5.26 10.31 -19.46
N TYR A 251 5.11 10.57 -18.16
CA TYR A 251 5.45 11.86 -17.56
C TYR A 251 6.94 12.18 -17.69
N GLU A 252 7.81 11.24 -17.35
CA GLU A 252 9.27 11.43 -17.41
C GLU A 252 9.77 11.68 -18.82
N LEU A 253 9.20 10.99 -19.81
CA LEU A 253 9.59 11.16 -21.21
C LEU A 253 9.19 12.53 -21.76
N VAL A 254 8.02 13.04 -21.38
CA VAL A 254 7.54 14.35 -21.82
C VAL A 254 8.24 15.48 -21.06
N HIS A 255 8.44 15.34 -19.75
CA HIS A 255 8.99 16.39 -18.89
C HIS A 255 10.49 16.24 -18.63
N ARG A 256 11.19 15.40 -19.39
CA ARG A 256 12.62 15.10 -19.18
C ARG A 256 13.49 16.35 -19.11
N GLU A 257 13.28 17.30 -20.01
CA GLU A 257 14.06 18.54 -20.06
C GLU A 257 13.74 19.45 -18.87
N ALA A 258 12.46 19.56 -18.48
CA ALA A 258 12.03 20.34 -17.34
C ALA A 258 12.59 19.77 -16.03
N LEU A 259 12.52 18.45 -15.85
CA LEU A 259 13.10 17.73 -14.71
C LEU A 259 14.63 17.88 -14.66
N ALA A 260 15.31 17.77 -15.80
CA ALA A 260 16.75 17.99 -15.89
C ALA A 260 17.14 19.44 -15.55
N ALA A 261 16.32 20.43 -15.94
CA ALA A 261 16.54 21.83 -15.59
C ALA A 261 16.29 22.09 -14.10
N GLN A 262 15.24 21.50 -13.52
CA GLN A 262 14.92 21.63 -12.09
C GLN A 262 16.00 21.00 -11.21
N THR A 263 16.45 19.79 -11.54
CA THR A 263 17.53 19.11 -10.81
C THR A 263 18.85 19.89 -10.87
N LYS A 264 19.19 20.47 -12.03
CA LYS A 264 20.35 21.39 -12.15
C LYS A 264 20.21 22.61 -11.26
N LYS A 265 19.07 23.29 -11.26
CA LYS A 265 18.82 24.46 -10.39
C LYS A 265 18.92 24.09 -8.90
N GLN A 266 18.36 22.95 -8.49
CA GLN A 266 18.47 22.48 -7.12
C GLN A 266 19.93 22.17 -6.75
N ALA A 267 20.68 21.50 -7.63
CA ALA A 267 22.10 21.23 -7.43
C ALA A 267 22.95 22.51 -7.33
N GLU A 268 22.66 23.51 -8.17
CA GLU A 268 23.31 24.82 -8.09
C GLU A 268 22.98 25.53 -6.78
N GLN A 269 21.73 25.50 -6.33
CA GLN A 269 21.32 26.09 -5.05
C GLN A 269 21.97 25.38 -3.85
N THR A 270 22.03 24.05 -3.85
CA THR A 270 22.72 23.31 -2.78
C THR A 270 24.23 23.58 -2.79
N PHE A 271 24.85 23.66 -3.97
CA PHE A 271 26.25 24.04 -4.11
C PHE A 271 26.53 25.46 -3.57
N ILE A 272 25.69 26.44 -3.92
CA ILE A 272 25.81 27.82 -3.39
C ILE A 272 25.61 27.81 -1.87
N ARG A 273 24.64 27.06 -1.35
CA ARG A 273 24.40 26.94 0.10
C ARG A 273 25.60 26.33 0.81
N GLN A 274 26.20 25.27 0.27
CA GLN A 274 27.41 24.66 0.79
C GLN A 274 28.63 25.60 0.72
N GLN A 275 28.83 26.32 -0.38
CA GLN A 275 29.89 27.34 -0.45
C GLN A 275 29.70 28.43 0.60
N ARG A 276 28.47 28.91 0.82
CA ARG A 276 28.18 29.91 1.87
C ARG A 276 28.44 29.35 3.27
N LEU A 277 28.03 28.10 3.52
CA LEU A 277 28.26 27.43 4.81
C LEU A 277 29.76 27.21 5.06
N ASN A 278 30.51 26.73 4.06
CA ASN A 278 31.96 26.53 4.14
C ASN A 278 32.73 27.84 4.31
N LYS A 279 32.29 28.93 3.66
CA LYS A 279 32.87 30.27 3.89
C LYS A 279 32.58 30.79 5.30
N ARG A 280 31.38 30.53 5.84
CA ARG A 280 31.02 30.90 7.22
C ARG A 280 31.79 30.08 8.25
N SER A 281 31.94 28.77 8.06
CA SER A 281 32.74 27.94 8.97
C SER A 281 34.23 28.28 8.91
N GLN A 282 34.78 28.68 7.75
CA GLN A 282 36.14 29.24 7.67
C GLN A 282 36.29 30.59 8.39
N VAL A 283 35.23 31.41 8.47
CA VAL A 283 35.27 32.66 9.27
C VAL A 283 35.27 32.36 10.76
N GLU A 284 34.63 31.28 11.21
CA GLU A 284 34.65 30.88 12.63
C GLU A 284 35.96 30.17 13.03
N ILE A 285 36.63 29.47 12.11
CA ILE A 285 37.90 28.75 12.38
C ILE A 285 39.13 29.63 12.11
N ASN A 286 38.98 30.79 11.45
CA ASN A 286 39.98 31.84 11.51
C ASN A 286 39.70 32.69 12.75
N PRO A 287 40.32 32.41 13.92
CA PRO A 287 40.34 33.40 14.99
C PRO A 287 40.89 34.67 14.37
N ALA A 288 40.18 35.78 14.57
CA ALA A 288 40.58 37.09 14.15
C ALA A 288 42.10 37.24 14.27
N GLY A 289 42.74 37.65 13.18
CA GLY A 289 44.13 38.04 13.21
C GLY A 289 44.40 38.90 14.44
N ASN A 290 45.46 38.54 15.14
CA ASN A 290 45.98 39.21 16.33
C ASN A 290 46.17 40.71 16.01
N LEU A 291 45.14 41.51 16.23
CA LEU A 291 45.16 42.97 16.18
C LEU A 291 44.59 43.46 17.51
N ASP A 292 45.23 43.01 18.60
CA ASP A 292 45.23 43.79 19.82
C ASP A 292 45.83 45.16 19.48
N PRO A 293 45.11 46.28 19.68
CA PRO A 293 45.71 47.60 19.55
C PRO A 293 46.76 47.74 20.66
N GLN A 294 48.03 47.55 20.30
CA GLN A 294 49.11 47.83 21.24
C GLN A 294 49.13 49.33 21.51
N ALA A 295 48.96 49.71 22.78
CA ALA A 295 49.16 51.08 23.21
C ALA A 295 50.58 51.56 22.82
N PRO A 296 50.73 52.80 22.31
CA PRO A 296 52.04 53.40 22.05
C PRO A 296 52.99 53.24 23.24
N GLU A 297 54.28 52.97 22.98
CA GLU A 297 55.29 52.75 24.03
C GLU A 297 55.39 53.93 25.01
N GLU A 298 55.10 55.14 24.56
CA GLU A 298 55.09 56.36 25.38
C GLU A 298 54.02 56.32 26.49
N LEU A 299 52.82 55.79 26.20
CA LEU A 299 51.77 55.67 27.21
C LEU A 299 52.06 54.54 28.20
N ARG A 300 52.66 53.45 27.72
CA ARG A 300 53.08 52.33 28.58
C ARG A 300 54.21 52.76 29.53
N SER A 301 55.18 53.53 29.04
CA SER A 301 56.29 54.04 29.86
C SER A 301 55.85 55.10 30.86
N ALA A 302 54.91 55.98 30.48
CA ALA A 302 54.30 56.94 31.40
C ALA A 302 53.56 56.24 32.55
N PHE A 303 52.74 55.23 32.26
CA PHE A 303 52.05 54.45 33.30
C PHE A 303 53.05 53.77 34.24
N ALA A 304 54.12 53.18 33.70
CA ALA A 304 55.18 52.57 34.50
C ALA A 304 55.92 53.60 35.39
N MET A 305 56.19 54.80 34.89
CA MET A 305 56.83 55.87 35.68
C MET A 305 55.95 56.36 36.85
N PHE A 306 54.63 56.35 36.68
CA PHE A 306 53.67 56.73 37.73
C PHE A 306 53.27 55.55 38.63
N GLY A 307 53.88 54.37 38.47
CA GLY A 307 53.58 53.19 39.29
C GLY A 307 52.23 52.53 38.97
N LEU A 308 51.66 52.81 37.80
CA LEU A 308 50.41 52.24 37.30
C LEU A 308 50.70 51.04 36.38
N ASP A 309 49.77 50.09 36.30
CA ASP A 309 49.92 48.90 35.46
C ASP A 309 49.98 49.29 33.97
N PRO A 310 51.09 49.02 33.25
CA PRO A 310 51.25 49.37 31.84
C PRO A 310 50.25 48.66 30.91
N LYS A 311 49.61 47.57 31.37
CA LYS A 311 48.52 46.92 30.61
C LYS A 311 47.23 47.75 30.63
N ALA A 312 47.00 48.54 31.68
CA ALA A 312 45.84 49.42 31.75
C ALA A 312 45.90 50.57 30.73
N ALA A 313 47.08 50.89 30.19
CA ALA A 313 47.27 51.90 29.15
C ALA A 313 46.56 51.54 27.83
N GLN A 314 46.29 50.25 27.57
CA GLN A 314 45.54 49.79 26.39
C GLN A 314 44.12 50.35 26.33
N LYS A 315 43.51 50.66 27.48
CA LYS A 315 42.16 51.26 27.54
C LYS A 315 42.13 52.71 27.04
N TYR A 316 43.26 53.41 27.15
CA TYR A 316 43.38 54.82 26.77
C TYR A 316 44.02 55.02 25.38
N ALA A 317 44.50 53.93 24.76
CA ALA A 317 45.06 53.95 23.41
C ALA A 317 44.03 54.29 22.32
N LYS A 318 42.73 54.16 22.62
CA LYS A 318 41.63 54.49 21.68
C LYS A 318 41.39 56.00 21.49
N ASN A 319 42.02 56.85 22.30
CA ASN A 319 41.82 58.31 22.30
C ASN A 319 43.00 59.07 21.66
N PHE A 320 43.99 58.36 21.10
CA PHE A 320 45.08 58.96 20.33
C PHE A 320 44.85 58.69 18.85
N GLU A 321 44.05 59.54 18.22
CA GLU A 321 44.13 59.90 16.80
C GLU A 321 44.60 61.35 16.70
#